data_AF-A0A1G1WHU2-F1
#
_entry.id   AF-A0A1G1WHU2-F1
#
_cell.length_a   1.000
_cell.length_b   1.000
_cell.length_c   1.000
_cell.angle_alpha   90.00
_cell.angle_beta   90.00
_cell.angle_gamma   90.00
#
_symmetry.space_group_name_H-M   'P 1'
#
loop_
_entity.id
_entity.type
_entity.pdbx_description
1 polymer ?
#
loop_
_entity_poly.entity_id
_entity_poly.type
_entity_poly.pdbx_seq_one_letter_code
_entity_poly.pdbx_strand_id
1 'polypeptide(L)'
;ISNSLTTTLLVGYLFALWAALLIWTWLDINARSDNNLFKLGAIIIVGTGAVLGLAIYLLLRPGHTKDEIQVRQIEEGLITSQSQLQACPNCYYSIRRDFTYCPNCSEKLTAACPSCSKKINMLWGTCPYCGKKQKVIEKETSIVEAAGVDLKRVGLLLFGKIKGVVETLNDGLSPKKLASLASETKRKRSSRTSKRKKS
;
A
#
# COMPACT_ATOMS: atom_id res chain seq x y z
N ILE A 1 49.56 -0.95 -44.19
CA ILE A 1 50.34 -0.04 -43.30
C ILE A 1 49.35 0.62 -42.38
N SER A 2 49.13 0.06 -41.20
CA SER A 2 48.35 0.75 -40.17
C SER A 2 49.21 1.92 -39.68
N ASN A 3 48.78 3.15 -39.95
CA ASN A 3 49.47 4.35 -39.48
C ASN A 3 49.47 4.31 -37.95
N SER A 4 50.63 4.51 -37.30
CA SER A 4 50.78 4.48 -35.84
C SER A 4 49.76 5.37 -35.11
N LEU A 5 49.34 6.46 -35.75
CA LEU A 5 48.28 7.33 -35.25
C LEU A 5 46.93 6.61 -35.15
N THR A 6 46.54 5.82 -36.16
CA THR A 6 45.26 5.10 -36.17
C THR A 6 45.20 4.03 -35.07
N THR A 7 46.30 3.33 -34.81
CA THR A 7 46.37 2.33 -33.75
C THR A 7 46.25 2.96 -32.37
N THR A 8 46.91 4.10 -32.12
CA THR A 8 46.84 4.80 -30.83
C THR A 8 45.42 5.32 -30.57
N LEU A 9 44.78 5.91 -31.58
CA LEU A 9 43.39 6.38 -31.45
C LEU A 9 42.42 5.23 -31.17
N LEU A 10 42.58 4.10 -31.85
CA LEU A 10 41.71 2.94 -31.68
C LEU A 10 41.85 2.32 -30.29
N VAL A 11 43.07 2.16 -29.79
CA VAL A 11 43.32 1.65 -28.42
C VAL A 11 42.76 2.60 -27.36
N GLY A 12 42.97 3.91 -27.51
CA GLY A 12 42.42 4.90 -26.59
C GLY A 12 40.89 4.89 -26.56
N TYR A 13 40.25 4.77 -27.71
CA TYR A 13 38.79 4.68 -27.81
C TYR A 13 38.24 3.41 -27.15
N LEU A 14 38.84 2.25 -27.40
CA LEU A 14 38.44 0.99 -26.77
C LEU A 14 38.60 1.04 -25.25
N PHE A 15 39.69 1.64 -24.76
CA PHE A 15 39.91 1.82 -23.33
C PHE A 15 38.88 2.75 -22.69
N ALA A 16 38.56 3.87 -23.34
CA ALA A 16 37.53 4.80 -22.87
C ALA A 16 36.15 4.14 -22.81
N LEU A 17 35.78 3.32 -23.80
CA LEU A 17 34.54 2.54 -23.78
C LEU A 17 34.53 1.52 -22.65
N TRP A 18 35.62 0.79 -22.46
CA TRP A 18 35.74 -0.18 -21.36
C TRP A 18 35.63 0.49 -19.99
N ALA A 19 36.30 1.62 -19.78
CA ALA A 19 36.22 2.39 -18.55
C ALA A 19 34.80 2.96 -18.32
N ALA A 20 34.13 3.43 -19.38
CA ALA A 20 32.74 3.89 -19.30
C ALA A 20 31.79 2.77 -18.86
N LEU A 21 31.99 1.54 -19.36
CA LEU A 21 31.22 0.37 -18.92
C LEU A 21 31.46 0.05 -17.44
N LEU A 22 32.72 0.11 -16.99
CA LEU A 22 33.03 -0.09 -15.56
C LEU A 22 32.38 0.95 -14.66
N ILE A 23 32.49 2.23 -15.02
CA ILE A 23 31.90 3.34 -14.27
C ILE A 23 30.37 3.23 -14.24
N TRP A 24 29.76 2.92 -15.39
CA TRP A 24 28.32 2.69 -15.46
C TRP A 24 27.88 1.55 -14.55
N THR A 25 28.59 0.41 -14.59
CA THR A 25 28.29 -0.76 -13.75
C THR A 25 28.43 -0.43 -12.27
N TRP A 26 29.46 0.33 -11.89
CA TRP A 26 29.69 0.74 -10.51
C TRP A 26 28.56 1.65 -9.98
N LEU A 27 28.13 2.63 -10.77
CA LEU A 27 26.98 3.47 -10.43
C LEU A 27 25.69 2.64 -10.34
N ASP A 28 25.49 1.70 -11.27
CA ASP A 28 24.30 0.86 -11.37
C ASP A 28 24.14 -0.09 -10.16
N ILE A 29 25.25 -0.72 -9.73
CA ILE A 29 25.24 -1.64 -8.58
C ILE A 29 25.18 -0.90 -7.25
N ASN A 30 25.78 0.29 -7.15
CA ASN A 30 25.70 1.12 -5.94
C ASN A 30 24.28 1.62 -5.68
N ALA A 31 23.53 1.95 -6.74
CA ALA A 31 22.12 2.30 -6.63
C ALA A 31 21.25 1.13 -6.15
N ARG A 32 21.65 -0.13 -6.41
CA ARG A 32 20.82 -1.32 -6.16
C ARG A 32 21.20 -2.13 -4.92
N SER A 33 22.46 -2.16 -4.51
CA SER A 33 22.95 -3.05 -3.45
C SER A 33 23.87 -2.34 -2.46
N ASP A 34 23.76 -2.67 -1.16
CA ASP A 34 24.73 -2.26 -0.13
C ASP A 34 25.75 -3.37 0.15
N ASN A 35 25.50 -4.57 -0.37
CA ASN A 35 26.37 -5.71 -0.13
C ASN A 35 27.66 -5.57 -0.96
N ASN A 36 28.77 -5.30 -0.28
CA ASN A 36 30.08 -5.10 -0.92
C ASN A 36 30.53 -6.30 -1.77
N LEU A 37 30.15 -7.52 -1.41
CA LEU A 37 30.46 -8.73 -2.17
C LEU A 37 29.88 -8.70 -3.60
N PHE A 38 28.61 -8.30 -3.74
CA PHE A 38 27.96 -8.19 -5.04
C PHE A 38 28.54 -7.05 -5.88
N LYS A 39 28.93 -5.93 -5.25
CA LYS A 39 29.62 -4.82 -5.92
C LYS A 39 30.95 -5.28 -6.51
N LEU A 40 31.75 -6.00 -5.72
CA LEU A 40 33.04 -6.50 -6.14
C LEU A 40 32.90 -7.53 -7.28
N GLY A 41 31.95 -8.48 -7.14
CA GLY A 41 31.67 -9.47 -8.17
C GLY A 41 31.25 -8.85 -9.51
N ALA A 42 30.38 -7.84 -9.49
CA ALA A 42 29.94 -7.14 -10.71
C ALA A 42 31.11 -6.43 -11.43
N ILE A 43 31.97 -5.74 -10.68
CA ILE A 43 33.14 -5.04 -11.23
C ILE A 43 34.14 -6.04 -11.83
N ILE A 44 34.38 -7.18 -11.16
CA ILE A 44 35.29 -8.22 -11.66
C ILE A 44 34.76 -8.83 -12.95
N ILE A 45 33.48 -9.20 -13.00
CA ILE A 45 32.86 -9.83 -14.18
C ILE A 45 32.90 -8.87 -15.38
N VAL A 46 32.53 -7.60 -15.21
CA VAL A 46 32.55 -6.62 -16.31
C VAL A 46 33.98 -6.22 -16.68
N GLY A 47 34.88 -6.09 -15.70
CA GLY A 47 36.28 -5.75 -15.94
C GLY A 47 37.01 -6.82 -16.75
N THR A 48 36.78 -8.09 -16.44
CA THR A 48 37.40 -9.23 -17.14
C THR A 48 36.70 -9.59 -18.44
N GLY A 49 35.36 -9.55 -18.48
CA GLY A 49 34.57 -9.97 -19.63
C GLY A 49 34.16 -8.86 -20.60
N ALA A 50 34.45 -7.59 -20.30
CA ALA A 50 34.01 -6.41 -21.07
C ALA A 50 32.53 -6.53 -21.50
N VAL A 51 32.26 -6.68 -22.80
CA VAL A 51 30.91 -6.80 -23.36
C VAL A 51 30.21 -8.10 -22.93
N LEU A 52 30.93 -9.23 -22.90
CA LEU A 52 30.37 -10.50 -22.42
C LEU A 52 30.12 -10.46 -20.90
N GLY A 53 31.03 -9.82 -20.17
CA GLY A 53 30.88 -9.57 -18.73
C GLY A 53 29.64 -8.72 -18.44
N LEU A 54 29.39 -7.69 -19.25
CA LEU A 54 28.17 -6.88 -19.16
C LEU A 54 26.91 -7.72 -19.43
N ALA A 55 26.91 -8.60 -20.43
CA ALA A 55 25.78 -9.47 -20.71
C ALA A 55 25.45 -10.41 -19.53
N ILE A 56 26.48 -11.02 -18.94
CA ILE A 56 26.34 -11.86 -17.73
C ILE A 56 25.84 -11.02 -16.55
N TYR A 57 26.41 -9.82 -16.36
CA TYR A 57 26.00 -8.89 -15.32
C TYR A 57 24.51 -8.52 -15.44
N LEU A 58 24.03 -8.22 -16.65
CA LEU A 58 22.62 -7.91 -16.88
C LEU A 58 21.69 -9.08 -16.56
N LEU A 59 22.17 -10.32 -16.73
CA LEU A 59 21.42 -11.52 -16.38
C LEU A 59 21.39 -11.77 -14.86
N LEU A 60 22.50 -11.50 -14.18
CA LEU A 60 22.64 -11.64 -12.73
C LEU A 60 22.06 -10.43 -11.96
N ARG A 61 21.67 -9.37 -12.68
CA ARG A 61 21.22 -8.09 -12.12
C ARG A 61 19.97 -8.32 -11.25
N PRO A 62 20.06 -8.13 -9.92
CA PRO A 62 18.94 -8.39 -9.02
C PRO A 62 17.80 -7.39 -9.29
N GLY A 63 16.57 -7.92 -9.36
CA GLY A 63 15.37 -7.16 -9.77
C GLY A 63 14.69 -6.34 -8.68
N HIS A 64 15.05 -6.52 -7.40
CA HIS A 64 14.47 -5.74 -6.31
C HIS A 64 15.37 -4.57 -5.93
N THR A 65 14.87 -3.35 -6.15
CA THR A 65 15.54 -2.12 -5.72
C THR A 65 15.31 -1.88 -4.23
N LYS A 66 16.32 -1.38 -3.51
CA LYS A 66 16.22 -1.06 -2.06
C LYS A 66 15.01 -0.20 -1.72
N ASP A 67 14.65 0.71 -2.63
CA ASP A 67 13.50 1.59 -2.49
C ASP A 67 12.19 0.80 -2.40
N GLU A 68 12.06 -0.30 -3.13
CA GLU A 68 10.86 -1.15 -3.07
C GLU A 68 10.74 -1.84 -1.71
N ILE A 69 11.86 -2.31 -1.15
CA ILE A 69 11.87 -2.93 0.18
C ILE A 69 11.49 -1.89 1.23
N GLN A 70 12.05 -0.68 1.12
CA GLN A 70 11.78 0.39 2.08
C GLN A 70 10.31 0.85 2.04
N VAL A 71 9.73 0.97 0.84
CA VAL A 71 8.31 1.27 0.67
C VAL A 71 7.43 0.18 1.29
N ARG A 72 7.76 -1.10 1.12
CA ARG A 72 7.02 -2.19 1.79
C ARG A 72 7.10 -2.11 3.31
N GLN A 73 8.27 -1.81 3.87
CA GLN A 73 8.42 -1.66 5.31
C GLN A 73 7.61 -0.48 5.87
N ILE A 74 7.53 0.63 5.13
CA ILE A 74 6.69 1.78 5.50
C ILE A 74 5.19 1.42 5.42
N GLU A 75 4.78 0.69 4.38
CA GLU A 75 3.41 0.21 4.20
C GLU A 75 2.98 -0.74 5.34
N GLU A 76 3.84 -1.70 5.70
CA GLU A 76 3.61 -2.65 6.79
C GLU A 76 3.52 -1.95 8.17
N GLY A 77 4.35 -0.92 8.39
CA GLY A 77 4.31 -0.10 9.60
C GLY A 77 3.00 0.68 9.74
N LEU A 78 2.47 1.22 8.64
CA LEU A 78 1.20 1.95 8.63
C LEU A 78 0.02 1.03 8.99
N ILE A 79 -0.05 -0.16 8.39
CA ILE A 79 -1.14 -1.13 8.61
C ILE A 79 -1.13 -1.63 10.06
N THR A 80 0.05 -1.90 10.62
CA THR A 80 0.18 -2.41 12.00
C THR A 80 -0.30 -1.38 13.03
N SER A 81 0.04 -0.10 12.83
CA SER A 81 -0.34 0.98 13.75
C SER A 81 -1.86 1.16 13.85
N GLN A 82 -2.60 0.98 12.74
CA GLN A 82 -4.05 1.15 12.71
C GLN A 82 -4.79 -0.02 13.37
N SER A 83 -4.25 -1.23 13.29
CA SER A 83 -4.92 -2.43 13.83
C SER A 83 -5.04 -2.41 15.36
N GLN A 84 -4.17 -1.72 16.10
CA GLN A 84 -4.10 -1.82 17.56
C GLN A 84 -5.13 -0.95 18.33
N LEU A 85 -5.98 -0.21 17.63
CA LEU A 85 -6.97 0.67 18.26
C LEU A 85 -8.32 -0.05 18.39
N GLN A 86 -8.90 0.06 19.57
CA GLN A 86 -10.27 -0.35 19.89
C GLN A 86 -11.07 0.90 20.30
N ALA A 87 -12.34 0.98 19.92
CA ALA A 87 -13.21 2.06 20.39
C ALA A 87 -13.77 1.73 21.79
N CYS A 88 -13.83 2.72 22.67
CA CYS A 88 -14.52 2.58 23.95
C CYS A 88 -16.03 2.38 23.72
N PRO A 89 -16.70 1.41 24.37
CA PRO A 89 -18.15 1.24 24.23
C PRO A 89 -18.97 2.38 24.85
N ASN A 90 -18.39 3.15 25.77
CA ASN A 90 -19.11 4.21 26.49
C ASN A 90 -18.97 5.58 25.80
N CYS A 91 -17.75 5.93 25.34
CA CYS A 91 -17.48 7.24 24.73
C CYS A 91 -16.97 7.19 23.28
N TYR A 92 -16.87 6.01 22.67
CA TYR A 92 -16.35 5.78 21.32
C TYR A 92 -14.95 6.34 21.02
N TYR A 93 -14.21 6.75 22.06
CA TYR A 93 -12.84 7.21 21.95
C TYR A 93 -11.91 6.05 21.56
N SER A 94 -10.98 6.30 20.62
CA SER A 94 -10.04 5.30 20.12
C SER A 94 -8.89 5.09 21.12
N ILE A 95 -8.75 3.88 21.64
CA ILE A 95 -7.84 3.53 22.74
C ILE A 95 -7.05 2.29 22.35
N ARG A 96 -5.81 2.17 22.83
CA ARG A 96 -4.98 0.98 22.61
C ARG A 96 -5.50 -0.22 23.42
N ARG A 97 -5.24 -1.46 22.95
CA ARG A 97 -5.75 -2.70 23.56
C ARG A 97 -5.18 -3.06 24.94
N ASP A 98 -4.10 -2.41 25.34
CA ASP A 98 -3.35 -2.61 26.59
C ASP A 98 -3.92 -1.80 27.78
N PHE A 99 -4.82 -0.86 27.56
CA PHE A 99 -5.38 -0.02 28.61
C PHE A 99 -6.43 -0.76 29.44
N THR A 100 -6.30 -0.68 30.77
CA THR A 100 -7.28 -1.27 31.71
C THR A 100 -8.51 -0.37 31.92
N TYR A 101 -8.31 0.94 31.83
CA TYR A 101 -9.34 1.98 32.01
C TYR A 101 -9.28 3.00 30.86
N CYS A 102 -10.44 3.54 30.49
CA CYS A 102 -10.54 4.58 29.48
C CYS A 102 -9.98 5.91 30.01
N PRO A 103 -9.09 6.61 29.29
CA PRO A 103 -8.58 7.92 29.73
C PRO A 103 -9.63 9.04 29.65
N ASN A 104 -10.69 8.88 28.84
CA ASN A 104 -11.70 9.91 28.62
C ASN A 104 -12.90 9.78 29.58
N CYS A 105 -13.42 8.56 29.78
CA CYS A 105 -14.61 8.32 30.62
C CYS A 105 -14.34 7.43 31.85
N SER A 106 -13.10 7.00 32.07
CA SER A 106 -12.70 6.13 33.19
C SER A 106 -13.40 4.76 33.24
N GLU A 107 -14.10 4.37 32.17
CA GLU A 107 -14.76 3.06 32.04
C GLU A 107 -13.73 1.92 32.02
N LYS A 108 -14.06 0.81 32.67
CA LYS A 108 -13.19 -0.37 32.72
C LYS A 108 -13.31 -1.18 31.42
N LEU A 109 -12.21 -1.33 30.70
CA LEU A 109 -12.19 -2.00 29.38
C LEU A 109 -11.85 -3.49 29.45
N THR A 110 -11.13 -3.90 30.49
CA THR A 110 -10.71 -5.30 30.68
C THR A 110 -11.31 -5.89 31.95
N ALA A 111 -11.86 -7.10 31.81
CA ALA A 111 -12.44 -7.87 32.90
C ALA A 111 -11.66 -9.18 33.10
N ALA A 112 -11.65 -9.71 34.32
CA ALA A 112 -11.09 -11.04 34.56
C ALA A 112 -12.14 -12.09 34.18
N CYS A 113 -11.74 -13.13 33.46
CA CYS A 113 -12.63 -14.24 33.13
C CYS A 113 -13.08 -14.97 34.41
N PRO A 114 -14.38 -15.20 34.65
CA PRO A 114 -14.85 -15.91 35.84
C PRO A 114 -14.44 -17.38 35.89
N SER A 115 -14.00 -17.98 34.77
CA SER A 115 -13.61 -19.39 34.70
C SER A 115 -12.11 -19.63 34.74
N CYS A 116 -11.28 -18.71 34.25
CA CYS A 116 -9.84 -18.90 34.16
C CYS A 116 -9.01 -17.73 34.70
N SER A 117 -9.66 -16.75 35.33
CA SER A 117 -9.09 -15.56 35.99
C SER A 117 -8.11 -14.69 35.17
N LYS A 118 -7.90 -14.99 33.88
CA LYS A 118 -7.10 -14.18 32.95
C LYS A 118 -7.85 -12.90 32.56
N LYS A 119 -7.10 -11.81 32.40
CA LYS A 119 -7.59 -10.53 31.89
C LYS A 119 -7.97 -10.67 30.42
N ILE A 120 -9.21 -10.33 30.09
CA ILE A 120 -9.76 -10.39 28.75
C ILE A 120 -10.55 -9.12 28.44
N ASN A 121 -10.72 -8.83 27.15
CA ASN A 121 -11.53 -7.71 26.71
C ASN A 121 -13.01 -7.97 27.02
N MET A 122 -13.69 -6.96 27.56
CA MET A 122 -15.11 -7.05 27.89
C MET A 122 -16.03 -7.10 26.66
N LEU A 123 -15.55 -6.63 25.50
CA LEU A 123 -16.27 -6.65 24.22
C LEU A 123 -16.28 -8.04 23.56
N TRP A 124 -15.44 -8.97 24.00
CA TRP A 124 -15.34 -10.29 23.39
C TRP A 124 -16.39 -11.23 23.98
N GLY A 125 -17.30 -11.75 23.15
CA GLY A 125 -18.35 -12.69 23.59
C GLY A 125 -17.82 -14.03 24.13
N THR A 126 -16.56 -14.38 23.86
CA THR A 126 -15.95 -15.65 24.25
C THR A 126 -14.50 -15.44 24.70
N CYS A 127 -14.08 -16.13 25.77
CA CYS A 127 -12.71 -16.07 26.25
C CYS A 127 -11.75 -16.85 25.33
N PRO A 128 -10.68 -16.24 24.79
CA PRO A 128 -9.70 -16.94 23.93
C PRO A 128 -8.81 -17.94 24.68
N TYR A 129 -8.76 -17.87 26.01
CA TYR A 129 -7.94 -18.77 26.82
C TYR A 129 -8.67 -20.04 27.26
N CYS A 130 -9.98 -19.97 27.49
CA CYS A 130 -10.75 -21.10 28.04
C CYS A 130 -12.00 -21.46 27.23
N GLY A 131 -12.31 -20.73 26.16
CA GLY A 131 -13.44 -21.01 25.26
C GLY A 131 -14.84 -20.75 25.85
N LYS A 132 -14.96 -20.32 27.11
CA LYS A 132 -16.26 -20.06 27.73
C LYS A 132 -16.83 -18.69 27.30
N LYS A 133 -18.15 -18.64 27.07
CA LYS A 133 -18.88 -17.41 26.76
C LYS A 133 -18.85 -16.44 27.94
N GLN A 134 -18.60 -15.16 27.66
CA GLN A 134 -18.70 -14.09 28.65
C GLN A 134 -20.15 -13.62 28.75
N LYS A 135 -20.54 -13.11 29.93
CA LYS A 135 -21.75 -12.29 30.04
C LYS A 135 -21.44 -10.94 29.40
N VAL A 136 -21.67 -10.82 28.09
CA VAL A 136 -21.61 -9.53 27.41
C VAL A 136 -22.68 -8.66 28.08
N ILE A 137 -22.28 -7.48 28.57
CA ILE A 137 -23.26 -6.50 29.04
C ILE A 137 -23.96 -6.00 27.78
N GLU A 138 -25.10 -6.60 27.48
CA GLU A 138 -25.99 -6.23 26.39
C GLU A 138 -26.68 -4.91 26.77
N LYS A 139 -25.96 -3.79 26.60
CA LYS A 139 -26.50 -2.45 26.81
C LYS A 139 -27.06 -1.83 25.52
N GLU A 140 -27.17 -2.62 24.46
CA GLU A 140 -27.52 -2.16 23.10
C GLU A 140 -29.01 -2.38 22.74
N THR A 141 -29.75 -3.14 23.55
CA THR A 141 -31.16 -3.46 23.26
C THR A 141 -32.17 -2.49 23.88
N SER A 142 -31.78 -1.61 24.80
CA SER A 142 -32.73 -0.71 25.48
C SER A 142 -32.93 0.66 24.82
N ILE A 143 -32.13 1.04 23.81
CA ILE A 143 -32.31 2.33 23.11
C ILE A 143 -33.25 2.18 21.89
N VAL A 144 -33.37 0.98 21.30
CA VAL A 144 -34.20 0.75 20.12
C VAL A 144 -35.68 0.57 20.48
N GLU A 145 -36.00 0.06 21.67
CA GLU A 145 -37.39 -0.17 22.12
C GLU A 145 -38.15 1.14 22.45
N ALA A 146 -37.43 2.21 22.82
CA ALA A 146 -38.04 3.50 23.16
C ALA A 146 -38.43 4.32 21.91
N ALA A 147 -37.86 3.99 20.74
CA ALA A 147 -38.24 4.57 19.46
C ALA A 147 -39.16 3.58 18.74
N GLY A 148 -40.48 3.67 18.94
CA GLY A 148 -41.50 2.84 18.30
C GLY A 148 -41.51 2.96 16.77
N VAL A 149 -40.53 2.35 16.10
CA VAL A 149 -40.38 2.32 14.65
C VAL A 149 -40.90 0.98 14.17
N ASP A 150 -42.15 0.97 13.71
CA ASP A 150 -42.76 -0.16 13.04
C ASP A 150 -42.03 -0.42 11.70
N LEU A 151 -41.10 -1.37 11.74
CA LEU A 151 -40.25 -1.78 10.61
C LEU A 151 -41.05 -2.20 9.38
N LYS A 152 -42.31 -2.64 9.56
CA LYS A 152 -43.22 -3.03 8.48
C LYS A 152 -43.63 -1.82 7.64
N ARG A 153 -43.77 -0.66 8.27
CA ARG A 153 -44.11 0.62 7.63
C ARG A 153 -42.94 1.22 6.86
N VAL A 154 -41.72 1.09 7.40
CA VAL A 154 -40.48 1.54 6.75
C VAL A 154 -40.17 0.69 5.51
N GLY A 155 -40.36 -0.63 5.60
CA GLY A 155 -40.20 -1.53 4.47
C GLY A 155 -41.09 -1.14 3.28
N LEU A 156 -42.38 -0.88 3.52
CA LEU A 156 -43.32 -0.54 2.46
C LEU A 156 -42.97 0.78 1.75
N LEU A 157 -42.53 1.81 2.48
CA LEU A 157 -42.15 3.10 1.92
C LEU A 157 -40.83 3.06 1.13
N LEU A 158 -39.88 2.22 1.55
CA LEU A 158 -38.59 2.07 0.87
C LEU A 158 -38.72 1.28 -0.43
N PHE A 159 -39.47 0.17 -0.46
CA PHE A 159 -39.67 -0.61 -1.69
C PHE A 159 -40.36 0.20 -2.80
N GLY A 160 -41.32 1.07 -2.45
CA GLY A 160 -41.99 1.95 -3.42
C GLY A 160 -41.07 2.98 -4.08
N LYS A 161 -40.14 3.58 -3.32
CA LYS A 161 -39.19 4.57 -3.86
C LYS A 161 -38.05 3.94 -4.66
N ILE A 162 -37.59 2.76 -4.24
CA ILE A 162 -36.45 2.10 -4.90
C ILE A 162 -36.84 1.62 -6.31
N LYS A 163 -38.06 1.13 -6.52
CA LYS A 163 -38.52 0.68 -7.84
C LYS A 163 -38.49 1.82 -8.88
N GLY A 164 -38.97 3.01 -8.50
CA GLY A 164 -38.98 4.18 -9.39
C GLY A 164 -37.58 4.71 -9.72
N VAL A 165 -36.62 4.64 -8.78
CA VAL A 165 -35.24 5.08 -9.03
C VAL A 165 -34.46 4.10 -9.91
N VAL A 166 -34.69 2.79 -9.72
CA VAL A 166 -34.00 1.74 -10.50
C VAL A 166 -34.40 1.79 -11.98
N GLU A 167 -35.66 2.06 -12.30
CA GLU A 167 -36.11 2.22 -13.69
C GLU A 167 -35.48 3.46 -14.35
N THR A 168 -35.41 4.60 -13.65
CA THR A 168 -34.77 5.83 -14.20
C THR A 168 -33.26 5.71 -14.42
N LEU A 169 -32.56 4.80 -13.72
CA LEU A 169 -31.13 4.59 -13.91
C LEU A 169 -30.83 3.63 -15.07
N ASN A 170 -31.75 2.71 -15.38
CA ASN A 170 -31.56 1.76 -16.48
C ASN A 170 -31.64 2.44 -17.86
N ASP A 171 -32.47 3.47 -18.01
CA ASP A 171 -32.59 4.25 -19.25
C ASP A 171 -31.41 5.22 -19.48
N GLY A 172 -30.64 5.53 -18.44
CA GLY A 172 -29.50 6.45 -18.49
C GLY A 172 -28.23 5.85 -19.11
N LEU A 173 -28.15 4.52 -19.23
CA LEU A 173 -26.95 3.78 -19.62
C LEU A 173 -26.93 3.39 -21.11
N SER A 174 -27.22 4.35 -22.00
CA SER A 174 -27.03 4.14 -23.44
C SER A 174 -25.54 4.29 -23.82
N PRO A 175 -24.93 3.30 -24.51
CA PRO A 175 -23.49 3.27 -24.82
C PRO A 175 -23.00 4.43 -25.72
N LYS A 176 -23.90 5.21 -26.31
CA LYS A 176 -23.57 6.36 -27.16
C LYS A 176 -22.98 7.55 -26.39
N LYS A 177 -23.31 7.73 -25.10
CA LYS A 177 -22.79 8.85 -24.28
C LYS A 177 -21.34 8.66 -23.82
N LEU A 178 -20.87 7.41 -23.69
CA LEU A 178 -19.47 7.14 -23.31
C LEU A 178 -18.48 7.50 -24.44
N ALA A 179 -18.91 7.40 -25.70
CA ALA A 179 -18.04 7.70 -26.85
C ALA A 179 -17.73 9.21 -26.98
N SER A 180 -18.65 10.11 -26.58
CA SER A 180 -18.42 11.55 -26.68
C SER A 180 -17.49 12.09 -25.59
N LEU A 181 -17.53 11.53 -24.37
CA LEU A 181 -16.67 11.94 -23.24
C LEU A 181 -15.18 11.57 -23.42
N ALA A 182 -14.89 10.53 -24.20
CA ALA A 182 -13.51 10.14 -24.53
C ALA A 182 -12.83 11.14 -25.49
N SER A 183 -13.61 11.89 -26.28
CA SER A 183 -13.08 12.85 -27.26
C SER A 183 -12.68 14.19 -26.63
N GLU A 184 -13.31 14.58 -25.52
CA GLU A 184 -13.13 15.89 -24.88
C GLU A 184 -11.90 15.95 -23.97
N THR A 185 -11.51 14.80 -23.40
CA THR A 185 -10.33 14.67 -22.53
C THR A 185 -9.00 14.74 -23.30
N LYS A 186 -8.99 14.37 -24.60
CA LYS A 186 -7.78 14.45 -25.44
C LYS A 186 -7.42 15.90 -25.82
N ARG A 187 -8.41 16.80 -25.94
CA ARG A 187 -8.20 18.21 -26.32
C ARG A 187 -7.62 19.06 -25.17
N LYS A 188 -7.92 18.74 -23.90
CA LYS A 188 -7.44 19.49 -22.72
C LYS A 188 -5.98 19.21 -22.35
N ARG A 189 -5.39 18.10 -22.82
CA ARG A 189 -4.00 17.72 -22.46
C ARG A 189 -2.93 18.41 -23.32
N SER A 190 -3.30 18.89 -24.51
CA SER A 190 -2.39 19.57 -25.45
C SER A 190 -2.09 21.03 -25.09
N SER A 191 -2.96 21.72 -24.34
CA SER A 191 -2.76 23.15 -24.00
C SER A 191 -1.89 23.38 -22.75
N ARG A 192 -1.63 22.35 -21.94
CA ARG A 192 -0.85 22.47 -20.69
C ARG A 192 0.66 22.32 -20.88
N THR A 193 1.12 21.78 -21.99
CA THR A 193 2.55 21.56 -22.28
C THR A 193 3.27 22.74 -22.91
N SER A 194 2.58 23.77 -23.44
CA SER A 194 3.27 24.98 -23.96
C SER A 194 3.58 26.04 -22.90
N LYS A 195 2.98 25.97 -21.70
CA LYS A 195 3.12 27.00 -20.66
C LYS A 195 4.30 26.80 -19.71
N ARG A 196 5.05 25.69 -19.82
CA ARG A 196 6.22 25.37 -18.96
C ARG A 196 7.58 25.56 -19.66
N LYS A 197 7.62 26.18 -20.84
CA LYS A 197 8.85 26.43 -21.62
C LYS A 197 9.29 27.90 -21.64
N LYS A 198 8.75 28.73 -20.72
CA LYS A 198 9.02 30.18 -20.66
C LYS A 198 9.20 30.71 -19.23
N SER A 199 9.95 29.97 -18.42
CA SER A 199 10.55 30.44 -17.17
C SER A 199 11.96 29.87 -17.04
#